data_AF-A0A7C4CHS9-F1
#
_entry.id   AF-A0A7C4CHS9-F1
#
_cell.length_a   1.000
_cell.length_b   1.000
_cell.length_c   1.000
_cell.angle_alpha   90.00
_cell.angle_beta   90.00
_cell.angle_gamma   90.00
#
_symmetry.space_group_name_H-M   'P 1'
#
loop_
_entity.id
_entity.type
_entity.pdbx_description
1 polymer ?
#
loop_
_entity_poly.entity_id
_entity_poly.type
_entity_poly.pdbx_seq_one_letter_code
_entity_poly.pdbx_strand_id
1 'polypeptide(L)'
;TSDEVRLREHLTSRGKEVYETDLGEFLVQFIGPKSMHFISVSIHLTRERVAEFLRSFMGEEVDKDDIEGMIALVRKFLRRKYFEADIGMSGANAFAADEGCGFIIENESNVRLSISLPRKHVMLVGMEKVLPTMLDAWRAVEVIMRYGGYKVSSYVNIVRGPQKDEFGPRELHVIFLDNGRVESSRDPILREALLCLRCGACQYLCPVFWIVGGYWGGLKSVYSGGIGVIWEYITGSKEEAVKHSFACLLCGRCEEACPMRIDQQKILRKIRRRGYEH
;
A
#
# COMPACT_ATOMS: atom_id res chain seq x y z
N THR A 1 -3.91 3.01 1.01
CA THR A 1 -4.87 4.07 1.37
C THR A 1 -6.23 3.83 0.75
N SER A 2 -6.32 3.53 -0.55
CA SER A 2 -7.57 3.09 -1.20
C SER A 2 -8.25 1.92 -0.50
N ASP A 3 -7.48 0.93 -0.02
CA ASP A 3 -8.05 -0.22 0.69
C ASP A 3 -8.67 0.16 2.03
N GLU A 4 -8.17 1.20 2.71
CA GLU A 4 -8.72 1.67 4.01
C GLU A 4 -10.21 2.00 3.92
N VAL A 5 -10.64 2.46 2.73
CA VAL A 5 -12.03 2.82 2.45
C VAL A 5 -12.72 1.81 1.52
N ARG A 6 -12.08 0.65 1.27
CA ARG A 6 -12.58 -0.42 0.39
C ARG A 6 -13.06 0.09 -0.97
N LEU A 7 -12.25 1.00 -1.54
CA LEU A 7 -12.64 1.74 -2.73
C LEU A 7 -12.92 0.83 -3.92
N ARG A 8 -12.09 -0.19 -4.08
CA ARG A 8 -12.21 -1.19 -5.14
C ARG A 8 -13.51 -1.95 -5.03
N GLU A 9 -13.79 -2.54 -3.86
CA GLU A 9 -15.01 -3.31 -3.60
C GLU A 9 -16.25 -2.44 -3.81
N HIS A 10 -16.20 -1.20 -3.35
CA HIS A 10 -17.29 -0.23 -3.52
C HIS A 10 -17.55 0.09 -4.99
N LEU A 11 -16.50 0.37 -5.78
CA LEU A 11 -16.63 0.65 -7.21
C LEU A 11 -17.11 -0.58 -8.00
N THR A 12 -16.56 -1.76 -7.71
CA THR A 12 -16.97 -3.03 -8.33
C THR A 12 -18.44 -3.34 -8.01
N SER A 13 -18.90 -3.10 -6.78
CA SER A 13 -20.31 -3.28 -6.40
C SER A 13 -21.28 -2.37 -7.17
N ARG A 14 -20.76 -1.29 -7.78
CA ARG A 14 -21.51 -0.38 -8.66
C ARG A 14 -21.30 -0.68 -10.15
N GLY A 15 -20.84 -1.87 -10.48
CA GLY A 15 -20.68 -2.34 -11.85
C GLY A 15 -19.52 -1.67 -12.59
N LYS A 16 -18.50 -1.17 -11.88
CA LYS A 16 -17.28 -0.64 -12.50
C LYS A 16 -16.22 -1.72 -12.58
N GLU A 17 -15.52 -1.79 -13.70
CA GLU A 17 -14.33 -2.63 -13.82
C GLU A 17 -13.15 -1.91 -13.14
N VAL A 18 -12.56 -2.56 -12.13
CA VAL A 18 -11.41 -2.03 -11.39
C VAL A 18 -10.32 -3.10 -11.35
N TYR A 19 -9.13 -2.74 -11.79
CA TYR A 19 -7.98 -3.63 -11.84
C TYR A 19 -6.80 -3.01 -11.10
N GLU A 20 -6.20 -3.78 -10.20
CA GLU A 20 -4.87 -3.48 -9.70
C GLU A 20 -3.84 -3.61 -10.81
N THR A 21 -2.83 -2.75 -10.76
CA THR A 21 -1.89 -2.52 -11.86
C THR A 21 -0.49 -3.04 -11.55
N ASP A 22 -0.17 -3.17 -10.26
CA ASP A 22 0.97 -3.94 -9.77
C ASP A 22 0.68 -5.43 -9.94
N LEU A 23 1.66 -6.20 -10.46
CA LEU A 23 1.46 -7.63 -10.71
C LEU A 23 1.10 -8.39 -9.44
N GLY A 24 1.74 -8.07 -8.31
CA GLY A 24 1.47 -8.72 -7.04
C GLY A 24 0.06 -8.44 -6.53
N GLU A 25 -0.35 -7.17 -6.54
CA GLU A 25 -1.71 -6.78 -6.12
C GLU A 25 -2.77 -7.30 -7.09
N PHE A 26 -2.49 -7.35 -8.40
CA PHE A 26 -3.37 -7.98 -9.39
C PHE A 26 -3.60 -9.45 -9.07
N LEU A 27 -2.56 -10.21 -8.76
CA LEU A 27 -2.70 -11.61 -8.38
C LEU A 27 -3.50 -11.75 -7.07
N VAL A 28 -3.20 -10.93 -6.06
CA VAL A 28 -3.93 -10.94 -4.78
C VAL A 28 -5.41 -10.60 -4.97
N GLN A 29 -5.74 -9.68 -5.88
CA GLN A 29 -7.13 -9.28 -6.20
C GLN A 29 -8.00 -10.49 -6.60
N PHE A 30 -7.45 -11.45 -7.33
CA PHE A 30 -8.23 -12.59 -7.83
C PHE A 30 -7.97 -13.90 -7.09
N ILE A 31 -6.75 -14.14 -6.63
CA ILE A 31 -6.34 -15.43 -6.10
C ILE A 31 -6.72 -15.59 -4.63
N GLY A 32 -6.81 -14.50 -3.85
CA GLY A 32 -7.19 -14.53 -2.44
C GLY A 32 -6.30 -15.49 -1.62
N PRO A 33 -5.20 -15.00 -1.08
CA PRO A 33 -5.30 -14.40 0.23
C PRO A 33 -4.62 -13.04 0.30
N LYS A 34 -5.15 -12.18 1.18
CA LYS A 34 -4.68 -10.85 1.54
C LYS A 34 -3.16 -10.63 1.35
N SER A 35 -2.81 -9.42 0.93
CA SER A 35 -1.42 -8.95 0.84
C SER A 35 -0.62 -9.26 2.12
N MET A 36 0.55 -9.86 1.95
CA MET A 36 1.39 -10.30 3.06
C MET A 36 2.22 -9.16 3.64
N HIS A 37 2.87 -8.39 2.78
CA HIS A 37 3.83 -7.34 3.13
C HIS A 37 3.48 -6.06 2.36
N PHE A 38 3.84 -4.88 2.89
CA PHE A 38 3.55 -3.60 2.22
C PHE A 38 4.20 -3.41 0.84
N ILE A 39 5.20 -4.23 0.52
CA ILE A 39 5.99 -4.15 -0.72
C ILE A 39 5.95 -5.50 -1.44
N SER A 40 6.36 -6.59 -0.78
CA SER A 40 6.24 -7.96 -1.30
C SER A 40 4.85 -8.56 -1.05
N VAL A 41 3.82 -8.00 -1.69
CA VAL A 41 2.40 -8.28 -1.43
C VAL A 41 2.03 -9.76 -1.66
N SER A 42 2.54 -10.36 -2.73
CA SER A 42 2.19 -11.71 -3.21
C SER A 42 3.25 -12.78 -2.87
N ILE A 43 4.14 -12.53 -1.90
CA ILE A 43 5.30 -13.41 -1.58
C ILE A 43 4.95 -14.88 -1.27
N HIS A 44 3.70 -15.14 -0.92
CA HIS A 44 3.19 -16.45 -0.54
C HIS A 44 2.54 -17.20 -1.71
N LEU A 45 2.37 -16.56 -2.87
CA LEU A 45 1.81 -17.19 -4.06
C LEU A 45 2.89 -18.03 -4.74
N THR A 46 2.61 -19.31 -4.90
CA THR A 46 3.49 -20.23 -5.63
C THR A 46 3.26 -20.09 -7.13
N ARG A 47 4.30 -20.38 -7.93
CA ARG A 47 4.21 -20.40 -9.39
C ARG A 47 3.12 -21.34 -9.91
N GLU A 48 2.90 -22.47 -9.23
CA GLU A 48 1.85 -23.44 -9.57
C GLU A 48 0.46 -22.80 -9.47
N ARG A 49 0.20 -22.06 -8.38
CA ARG A 49 -1.09 -21.42 -8.13
C ARG A 49 -1.31 -20.23 -9.08
N VAL A 50 -0.25 -19.50 -9.40
CA VAL A 50 -0.30 -18.42 -10.41
C VAL A 50 -0.62 -19.00 -11.79
N ALA A 51 0.05 -20.07 -12.20
CA ALA A 51 -0.22 -20.71 -13.49
C ALA A 51 -1.66 -21.22 -13.60
N GLU A 52 -2.17 -21.90 -12.57
CA GLU A 52 -3.56 -22.37 -12.52
C GLU A 52 -4.57 -21.20 -12.67
N PHE A 53 -4.34 -20.11 -11.94
CA PHE A 53 -5.16 -18.91 -12.06
C PHE A 53 -5.10 -18.34 -13.48
N LEU A 54 -3.91 -18.17 -14.07
CA LEU A 54 -3.76 -17.59 -15.40
C LEU A 54 -4.41 -18.46 -16.47
N ARG A 55 -4.32 -19.79 -16.37
CA ARG A 55 -5.03 -20.71 -17.27
C ARG A 55 -6.54 -20.46 -17.23
N SER A 56 -7.11 -20.40 -16.03
CA SER A 56 -8.55 -20.18 -15.87
C SER A 56 -8.99 -18.77 -16.28
N PHE A 57 -8.16 -17.75 -15.99
CA PHE A 57 -8.51 -16.34 -16.22
C PHE A 57 -8.35 -15.94 -17.69
N MET A 58 -7.33 -16.46 -18.38
CA MET A 58 -7.04 -16.13 -19.78
C MET A 58 -7.64 -17.13 -20.77
N GLY A 59 -7.94 -18.36 -20.34
CA GLY A 59 -8.43 -19.42 -21.22
C GLY A 59 -7.36 -20.00 -22.15
N GLU A 60 -6.08 -19.91 -21.77
CA GLU A 60 -4.92 -20.39 -22.53
C GLU A 60 -4.10 -21.38 -21.68
N GLU A 61 -3.34 -22.27 -22.32
CA GLU A 61 -2.37 -23.11 -21.62
C GLU A 61 -1.22 -22.25 -21.08
N VAL A 62 -0.83 -22.47 -19.82
CA VAL A 62 0.23 -21.69 -19.15
C VAL A 62 1.19 -22.66 -18.49
N ASP A 63 2.46 -22.67 -18.88
CA ASP A 63 3.48 -23.46 -18.20
C ASP A 63 3.86 -22.81 -16.85
N LYS A 64 3.81 -23.59 -15.78
CA LYS A 64 4.16 -23.13 -14.42
C LYS A 64 5.66 -22.89 -14.24
N ASP A 65 6.49 -23.50 -15.08
CA ASP A 65 7.93 -23.34 -15.03
C ASP A 65 8.39 -22.17 -15.94
N ASP A 66 7.51 -21.63 -16.79
CA ASP A 66 7.73 -20.41 -17.59
C ASP A 66 7.26 -19.14 -16.86
N ILE A 67 8.06 -18.70 -15.89
CA ILE A 67 7.79 -17.49 -15.11
C ILE A 67 7.75 -16.23 -15.99
N GLU A 68 8.63 -16.14 -16.98
CA GLU A 68 8.70 -14.97 -17.87
C GLU A 68 7.45 -14.89 -18.75
N GLY A 69 6.99 -16.03 -19.29
CA GLY A 69 5.74 -16.13 -20.03
C GLY A 69 4.52 -15.75 -19.20
N MET A 70 4.43 -16.21 -17.95
CA MET A 70 3.35 -15.80 -17.03
C MET A 70 3.32 -14.29 -16.82
N ILE A 71 4.48 -13.66 -16.57
CA ILE A 71 4.59 -12.21 -16.42
C ILE A 71 4.18 -11.50 -17.71
N ALA A 72 4.65 -11.97 -18.87
CA ALA A 72 4.33 -11.38 -20.17
C ALA A 72 2.82 -11.42 -20.47
N LEU A 73 2.16 -12.52 -20.10
CA LEU A 73 0.72 -12.71 -20.27
C LEU A 73 -0.09 -11.69 -19.45
N VAL A 74 0.25 -11.52 -18.18
CA VAL A 74 -0.41 -10.50 -17.32
C VAL A 74 -0.13 -9.10 -17.84
N ARG A 75 1.12 -8.80 -18.24
CA ARG A 75 1.47 -7.49 -18.81
C ARG A 75 0.70 -7.20 -20.09
N LYS A 76 0.49 -8.19 -20.96
CA LYS A 76 -0.31 -8.04 -22.19
C LYS A 76 -1.77 -7.70 -21.85
N PHE A 77 -2.35 -8.39 -20.86
CA PHE A 77 -3.71 -8.10 -20.38
C PHE A 77 -3.82 -6.69 -19.79
N LEU A 78 -2.94 -6.34 -18.83
CA LEU A 78 -2.94 -5.02 -18.19
C LEU A 78 -2.68 -3.90 -19.20
N ARG A 79 -1.82 -4.14 -20.20
CA ARG A 79 -1.55 -3.16 -21.27
C ARG A 79 -2.82 -2.72 -21.96
N ARG A 80 -3.70 -3.67 -22.31
CA ARG A 80 -5.00 -3.37 -22.90
C ARG A 80 -5.87 -2.55 -21.95
N LYS A 81 -5.95 -2.95 -20.68
CA LYS A 81 -6.74 -2.23 -19.67
C LYS A 81 -6.26 -0.79 -19.44
N TYR A 82 -4.95 -0.50 -19.49
CA TYR A 82 -4.45 0.88 -19.39
C TYR A 82 -4.96 1.80 -20.51
N PHE A 83 -5.09 1.29 -21.75
CA PHE A 83 -5.59 2.08 -22.88
C PHE A 83 -7.12 2.21 -22.89
N GLU A 84 -7.84 1.23 -22.35
CA GLU A 84 -9.31 1.24 -22.26
C GLU A 84 -9.82 2.03 -21.04
N ALA A 85 -8.98 2.26 -20.02
CA ALA A 85 -9.39 2.87 -18.76
C ALA A 85 -9.84 4.33 -18.90
N ASP A 86 -11.02 4.64 -18.37
CA ASP A 86 -11.54 6.01 -18.28
C ASP A 86 -10.79 6.85 -17.24
N ILE A 87 -10.37 6.21 -16.14
CA ILE A 87 -9.78 6.86 -14.96
C ILE A 87 -8.58 6.05 -14.47
N GLY A 88 -7.46 6.75 -14.29
CA GLY A 88 -6.30 6.29 -13.55
C GLY A 88 -6.43 6.58 -12.07
N MET A 89 -6.12 5.61 -11.21
CA MET A 89 -6.12 5.82 -9.76
C MET A 89 -4.75 5.53 -9.19
N SER A 90 -4.30 6.35 -8.25
CA SER A 90 -3.05 6.08 -7.53
C SER A 90 -3.13 6.54 -6.09
N GLY A 91 -2.22 5.98 -5.27
CA GLY A 91 -1.81 6.64 -4.03
C GLY A 91 -0.68 7.64 -4.28
N ALA A 92 -0.13 8.15 -3.17
CA ALA A 92 1.19 8.76 -3.13
C ALA A 92 1.97 8.19 -1.93
N ASN A 93 3.29 8.09 -2.06
CA ASN A 93 4.20 7.77 -0.96
C ASN A 93 4.49 9.01 -0.11
N ALA A 94 4.58 10.18 -0.75
CA ALA A 94 4.70 11.49 -0.12
C ALA A 94 3.98 12.54 -0.99
N PHE A 95 3.54 13.64 -0.40
CA PHE A 95 2.96 14.78 -1.10
C PHE A 95 3.57 16.08 -0.60
N ALA A 96 4.15 16.88 -1.48
CA ALA A 96 4.75 18.17 -1.13
C ALA A 96 3.72 19.29 -1.21
N ALA A 97 3.47 19.97 -0.09
CA ALA A 97 2.44 20.99 0.03
C ALA A 97 2.80 22.30 -0.68
N ASP A 98 4.08 22.70 -0.65
CA ASP A 98 4.60 23.90 -1.31
C ASP A 98 4.40 23.89 -2.84
N GLU A 99 4.70 22.76 -3.48
CA GLU A 99 4.62 22.62 -4.93
C GLU A 99 3.31 21.97 -5.41
N GLY A 100 2.53 21.41 -4.49
CA GLY A 100 1.29 20.70 -4.80
C GLY A 100 1.52 19.46 -5.65
N CYS A 101 2.53 18.65 -5.30
CA CYS A 101 2.92 17.48 -6.11
C CYS A 101 3.03 16.19 -5.29
N GLY A 102 2.60 15.09 -5.90
CA GLY A 102 2.66 13.75 -5.31
C GLY A 102 3.88 12.98 -5.81
N PHE A 103 4.55 12.28 -4.90
CA PHE A 103 5.65 11.38 -5.20
C PHE A 103 5.16 9.94 -5.11
N ILE A 104 5.36 9.18 -6.18
CA ILE A 104 4.92 7.78 -6.27
C ILE A 104 6.11 6.91 -6.68
N ILE A 105 6.38 5.89 -5.89
CA ILE A 105 7.43 4.91 -6.13
C ILE A 105 6.83 3.75 -6.93
N GLU A 106 7.53 3.30 -7.97
CA GLU A 106 7.16 2.10 -8.72
C GLU A 106 8.39 1.31 -9.17
N ASN A 107 8.17 0.06 -9.58
CA ASN A 107 9.18 -0.89 -10.07
C ASN A 107 8.86 -1.45 -11.47
N GLU A 108 7.61 -1.39 -11.93
CA GLU A 108 7.14 -2.08 -13.15
C GLU A 108 6.65 -1.14 -14.26
N SER A 109 6.79 0.19 -14.07
CA SER A 109 6.21 1.24 -14.95
C SER A 109 4.67 1.24 -15.01
N ASN A 110 4.02 0.45 -14.16
CA ASN A 110 2.57 0.32 -14.04
C ASN A 110 1.91 1.63 -13.58
N VAL A 111 2.50 2.33 -12.62
CA VAL A 111 2.00 3.62 -12.14
C VAL A 111 2.05 4.63 -13.26
N ARG A 112 3.19 4.77 -13.96
CA ARG A 112 3.31 5.72 -15.08
C ARG A 112 2.22 5.50 -16.12
N LEU A 113 1.95 4.26 -16.51
CA LEU A 113 0.88 3.95 -17.47
C LEU A 113 -0.50 4.31 -16.91
N SER A 114 -0.75 3.99 -15.65
CA SER A 114 -2.02 4.25 -14.97
C SER A 114 -2.33 5.74 -14.80
N ILE A 115 -1.32 6.59 -14.65
CA ILE A 115 -1.53 8.03 -14.39
C ILE A 115 -1.37 8.91 -15.63
N SER A 116 -0.80 8.39 -16.73
CA SER A 116 -0.52 9.17 -17.94
C SER A 116 -1.39 8.81 -19.15
N LEU A 117 -1.89 7.57 -19.25
CA LEU A 117 -2.74 7.15 -20.38
C LEU A 117 -4.22 7.52 -20.19
N PRO A 118 -4.84 7.29 -19.01
CA PRO A 118 -6.23 7.70 -18.80
C PRO A 118 -6.39 9.21 -18.84
N ARG A 119 -7.54 9.67 -19.34
CA ARG A 119 -7.84 11.11 -19.44
C ARG A 119 -7.98 11.79 -18.07
N LYS A 120 -8.25 11.03 -17.01
CA LYS A 120 -8.42 11.54 -15.65
C LYS A 120 -7.53 10.75 -14.71
N HIS A 121 -6.89 11.44 -13.78
CA HIS A 121 -6.13 10.85 -12.70
C HIS A 121 -6.74 11.25 -11.36
N VAL A 122 -7.07 10.27 -10.52
CA VAL A 122 -7.46 10.46 -9.13
C VAL A 122 -6.35 9.96 -8.22
N MET A 123 -5.77 10.87 -7.44
CA MET A 123 -4.76 10.58 -6.44
C MET A 123 -5.35 10.62 -5.04
N LEU A 124 -5.34 9.50 -4.33
CA LEU A 124 -5.80 9.40 -2.94
C LEU A 124 -4.61 9.37 -1.97
N VAL A 125 -4.47 10.42 -1.18
CA VAL A 125 -3.32 10.64 -0.29
C VAL A 125 -3.77 10.67 1.16
N GLY A 126 -3.19 9.83 2.02
CA GLY A 126 -3.41 9.97 3.45
C GLY A 126 -2.80 11.28 3.97
N MET A 127 -3.49 11.99 4.86
CA MET A 127 -3.03 13.28 5.37
C MET A 127 -1.64 13.24 6.04
N GLU A 128 -1.25 12.10 6.61
CA GLU A 128 0.07 11.87 7.23
C GLU A 128 1.23 11.95 6.23
N LYS A 129 0.94 11.80 4.94
CA LYS A 129 1.94 11.81 3.86
C LYS A 129 2.16 13.20 3.28
N VAL A 130 1.41 14.21 3.73
CA VAL A 130 1.57 15.60 3.31
C VAL A 130 2.74 16.20 4.09
N LEU A 131 3.76 16.62 3.35
CA LEU A 131 5.01 17.17 3.87
C LEU A 131 5.16 18.63 3.42
N PRO A 132 5.84 19.48 4.21
CA PRO A 132 5.87 20.91 3.95
C PRO A 132 6.53 21.25 2.61
N THR A 133 7.65 20.60 2.31
CA THR A 133 8.45 20.91 1.11
C THR A 133 8.67 19.73 0.18
N MET A 134 8.98 20.04 -1.07
CA MET A 134 9.44 19.07 -2.06
C MET A 134 10.67 18.29 -1.59
N LEU A 135 11.59 18.95 -0.87
CA LEU A 135 12.79 18.32 -0.32
C LEU A 135 12.43 17.32 0.80
N ASP A 136 11.47 17.65 1.66
CA ASP A 136 11.00 16.73 2.69
C ASP A 136 10.32 15.49 2.09
N ALA A 137 9.51 15.70 1.03
CA ALA A 137 8.90 14.60 0.28
C ALA A 137 9.93 13.71 -0.39
N TRP A 138 10.97 14.29 -1.00
CA TRP A 138 12.08 13.54 -1.60
C TRP A 138 12.83 12.71 -0.54
N ARG A 139 13.15 13.30 0.62
CA ARG A 139 13.80 12.58 1.73
C ARG A 139 12.99 11.40 2.21
N ALA A 140 11.67 11.57 2.37
CA ALA A 140 10.78 10.48 2.77
C ALA A 140 10.81 9.32 1.76
N VAL A 141 10.72 9.64 0.46
CA VAL A 141 10.78 8.66 -0.63
C VAL A 141 12.14 7.96 -0.69
N GLU A 142 13.24 8.69 -0.53
CA GLU A 142 14.58 8.13 -0.48
C GLU A 142 14.74 7.12 0.66
N VAL A 143 14.24 7.46 1.85
CA VAL A 143 14.24 6.55 2.99
C VAL A 143 13.40 5.31 2.71
N ILE A 144 12.21 5.47 2.12
CA ILE A 144 11.36 4.32 1.75
C ILE A 144 12.11 3.38 0.80
N MET A 145 12.74 3.90 -0.24
CA MET A 145 13.46 3.06 -1.22
C MET A 145 14.65 2.33 -0.61
N ARG A 146 15.35 2.94 0.35
CA ARG A 146 16.51 2.31 1.02
C ARG A 146 16.11 1.26 2.05
N TYR A 147 14.99 1.47 2.76
CA TYR A 147 14.50 0.57 3.80
C TYR A 147 13.46 -0.45 3.32
N GLY A 148 12.93 -0.27 2.10
CA GLY A 148 11.87 -1.08 1.50
C GLY A 148 12.25 -2.52 1.15
N GLY A 149 13.54 -2.86 1.21
CA GLY A 149 14.04 -4.16 0.77
C GLY A 149 14.01 -4.33 -0.75
N TYR A 150 14.57 -5.46 -1.20
CA TYR A 150 14.84 -5.89 -2.59
C TYR A 150 15.58 -4.91 -3.53
N LYS A 151 16.31 -5.50 -4.50
CA LYS A 151 17.27 -4.86 -5.40
C LYS A 151 16.75 -3.53 -5.97
N VAL A 152 17.41 -2.43 -5.61
CA VAL A 152 16.95 -1.06 -5.87
C VAL A 152 16.97 -0.76 -7.37
N SER A 153 15.79 -0.72 -7.97
CA SER A 153 15.49 -0.05 -9.23
C SER A 153 14.07 0.50 -9.11
N SER A 154 13.93 1.56 -8.34
CA SER A 154 12.65 2.23 -8.10
C SER A 154 12.59 3.50 -8.92
N TYR A 155 11.64 3.58 -9.84
CA TYR A 155 11.30 4.84 -10.50
C TYR A 155 10.50 5.69 -9.53
N VAL A 156 10.77 7.01 -9.54
CA VAL A 156 9.97 7.98 -8.79
C VAL A 156 9.23 8.84 -9.79
N ASN A 157 7.90 8.76 -9.77
CA ASN A 157 7.03 9.67 -10.50
C ASN A 157 6.69 10.85 -9.60
N ILE A 158 7.04 12.05 -10.05
CA ILE A 158 6.62 13.30 -9.43
C ILE A 158 5.49 13.85 -10.27
N VAL A 159 4.28 13.86 -9.71
CA VAL A 159 3.05 14.20 -10.42
C VAL A 159 2.57 15.55 -9.92
N ARG A 160 2.47 16.52 -10.84
CA ARG A 160 2.02 17.88 -10.54
C ARG A 160 1.06 18.38 -11.60
N GLY A 161 -0.17 18.67 -11.17
CA GLY A 161 -1.22 19.22 -12.03
C GLY A 161 -1.64 18.30 -13.19
N PRO A 162 -2.67 18.69 -13.94
CA PRO A 162 -3.02 18.03 -15.19
C PRO A 162 -2.00 18.34 -16.30
N GLN A 163 -2.10 17.59 -17.39
CA GLN A 163 -1.35 17.79 -18.62
C GLN A 163 -1.37 19.26 -19.08
N LYS A 164 -0.19 19.80 -19.38
CA LYS A 164 -0.01 21.11 -20.02
C LYS A 164 0.17 21.01 -21.55
N ASP A 165 0.77 19.90 -22.01
CA ASP A 165 1.16 19.71 -23.42
C ASP A 165 0.38 18.56 -24.06
N GLU A 166 1.02 17.64 -24.80
CA GLU A 166 0.35 16.57 -25.59
C GLU A 166 0.17 15.24 -24.84
N PHE A 167 0.86 15.05 -23.70
CA PHE A 167 0.82 13.80 -22.92
C PHE A 167 0.40 14.00 -21.45
N GLY A 168 -0.50 13.14 -20.95
CA GLY A 168 -0.90 13.06 -19.54
C GLY A 168 -2.42 13.04 -19.30
N PRO A 169 -2.86 13.17 -18.05
CA PRO A 169 -4.27 13.27 -17.72
C PRO A 169 -4.77 14.71 -17.91
N ARG A 170 -5.95 14.89 -18.52
CA ARG A 170 -6.62 16.19 -18.68
C ARG A 170 -7.13 16.76 -17.36
N GLU A 171 -7.44 15.89 -16.41
CA GLU A 171 -7.87 16.26 -15.06
C GLU A 171 -7.03 15.52 -14.02
N LEU A 172 -6.57 16.23 -13.00
CA LEU A 172 -5.96 15.64 -11.81
C LEU A 172 -6.82 16.01 -10.60
N HIS A 173 -7.35 15.00 -9.92
CA HIS A 173 -8.12 15.12 -8.68
C HIS A 173 -7.29 14.59 -7.53
N VAL A 174 -6.96 15.44 -6.55
CA VAL A 174 -6.21 15.02 -5.34
C VAL A 174 -7.16 15.00 -4.16
N ILE A 175 -7.28 13.84 -3.50
CA ILE A 175 -8.14 13.63 -2.34
C ILE A 175 -7.25 13.36 -1.13
N PHE A 176 -7.31 14.24 -0.13
CA PHE A 176 -6.66 14.03 1.15
C PHE A 176 -7.59 13.29 2.11
N LEU A 177 -7.17 12.12 2.56
CA LEU A 177 -7.93 11.24 3.44
C LEU A 177 -7.45 11.35 4.88
N ASP A 178 -8.35 11.78 5.77
CA ASP A 178 -8.12 11.78 7.21
C ASP A 178 -8.25 10.36 7.80
N ASN A 179 -9.47 9.81 7.80
CA ASN A 179 -9.77 8.47 8.32
C ASN A 179 -9.14 8.19 9.72
N GLY A 180 -9.27 9.14 10.65
CA GLY A 180 -8.79 9.01 12.03
C GLY A 180 -7.38 9.56 12.30
N ARG A 181 -6.70 10.10 11.29
CA ARG A 181 -5.34 10.68 11.43
C ARG A 181 -5.34 11.96 12.29
N VAL A 182 -6.32 12.84 12.14
CA VAL A 182 -6.48 14.08 12.93
C VAL A 182 -6.83 13.79 14.39
N GLU A 183 -7.66 12.78 14.66
CA GLU A 183 -7.91 12.32 16.04
C GLU A 183 -6.59 11.81 16.65
N SER A 184 -5.87 10.97 15.92
CA SER A 184 -4.62 10.36 16.38
C SER A 184 -3.49 11.37 16.54
N SER A 185 -3.45 12.44 15.74
CA SER A 185 -2.42 13.48 15.83
C SER A 185 -2.48 14.27 17.14
N ARG A 186 -3.66 14.33 17.76
CA ARG A 186 -3.90 14.99 19.06
C ARG A 186 -3.49 14.12 20.24
N ASP A 187 -3.35 12.81 20.02
CA ASP A 187 -2.92 11.87 21.06
C ASP A 187 -1.38 11.84 21.13
N PRO A 188 -0.77 12.13 22.31
CA PRO A 188 0.68 12.27 22.43
C PRO A 188 1.46 10.98 22.14
N ILE A 189 0.80 9.82 22.18
CA ILE A 189 1.41 8.51 21.92
C ILE A 189 1.01 8.02 20.51
N LEU A 190 -0.27 8.10 20.12
CA LEU A 190 -0.70 7.58 18.81
C LEU A 190 -0.16 8.42 17.63
N ARG A 191 0.07 9.72 17.82
CA ARG A 191 0.59 10.60 16.76
C ARG A 191 1.92 10.12 16.17
N GLU A 192 2.70 9.37 16.93
CA GLU A 192 3.99 8.83 16.48
C GLU A 192 3.80 7.81 15.34
N ALA A 193 2.67 7.11 15.31
CA ALA A 193 2.31 6.21 14.20
C ALA A 193 2.18 6.92 12.86
N LEU A 194 1.83 8.23 12.87
CA LEU A 194 1.67 9.05 11.66
C LEU A 194 3.00 9.33 10.96
N LEU A 195 4.14 9.10 11.64
CA LEU A 195 5.47 9.17 11.01
C LEU A 195 5.76 7.97 10.11
N CYS A 196 4.89 6.94 10.10
CA CYS A 196 5.17 5.70 9.40
C CYS A 196 5.18 5.88 7.88
N LEU A 197 6.35 5.67 7.27
CA LEU A 197 6.57 5.74 5.83
C LEU A 197 6.08 4.51 5.04
N ARG A 198 5.58 3.48 5.72
CA ARG A 198 5.14 2.20 5.13
C ARG A 198 6.23 1.44 4.35
N CYS A 199 7.49 1.56 4.76
CA CYS A 199 8.61 0.83 4.13
C CYS A 199 8.65 -0.67 4.44
N GLY A 200 7.86 -1.18 5.39
CA GLY A 200 7.82 -2.63 5.69
C GLY A 200 9.02 -3.18 6.46
N ALA A 201 10.11 -2.41 6.66
CA ALA A 201 11.32 -2.87 7.38
C ALA A 201 11.02 -3.55 8.74
N CYS A 202 10.07 -3.01 9.51
CA CYS A 202 9.66 -3.59 10.79
C CYS A 202 8.99 -4.96 10.68
N GLN A 203 8.38 -5.29 9.53
CA GLN A 203 7.72 -6.57 9.28
C GLN A 203 8.77 -7.68 9.11
N TYR A 204 9.86 -7.41 8.38
CA TYR A 204 10.95 -8.37 8.16
C TYR A 204 11.69 -8.78 9.43
N LEU A 205 11.70 -7.97 10.50
CA LEU A 205 12.33 -8.35 11.77
C LEU A 205 11.36 -8.95 12.80
N CYS A 206 10.07 -8.95 12.49
CA CYS A 206 9.04 -9.29 13.46
C CYS A 206 8.85 -10.82 13.56
N PRO A 207 9.19 -11.47 14.70
CA PRO A 207 9.23 -12.92 14.78
C PRO A 207 7.88 -13.60 14.54
N VAL A 208 6.77 -13.01 14.98
CA VAL A 208 5.44 -13.59 14.69
C VAL A 208 4.94 -13.23 13.29
N PHE A 209 5.45 -12.17 12.63
CA PHE A 209 5.14 -11.91 11.21
C PHE A 209 5.74 -13.00 10.32
N TRP A 210 6.92 -13.52 10.67
CA TRP A 210 7.49 -14.69 10.00
C TRP A 210 6.62 -15.96 10.10
N ILE A 211 5.78 -16.05 11.12
CA ILE A 211 4.90 -17.21 11.35
C ILE A 211 3.55 -17.01 10.67
N VAL A 212 2.91 -15.85 10.84
CA VAL A 212 1.53 -15.62 10.39
C VAL A 212 1.40 -14.69 9.17
N GLY A 213 2.48 -14.09 8.69
CA GLY A 213 2.50 -13.19 7.55
C GLY A 213 1.51 -12.01 7.67
N GLY A 214 0.84 -11.70 6.55
CA GLY A 214 -0.14 -10.62 6.40
C GLY A 214 -1.37 -10.72 7.30
N TYR A 215 -1.60 -11.88 7.93
CA TYR A 215 -2.69 -12.07 8.88
C TYR A 215 -2.40 -11.43 10.24
N TRP A 216 -1.13 -11.16 10.56
CA TRP A 216 -0.82 -10.30 11.70
C TRP A 216 -1.40 -8.92 11.45
N GLY A 217 -2.32 -8.45 12.28
CA GLY A 217 -2.99 -7.15 12.12
C GLY A 217 -4.49 -7.29 11.96
N GLY A 218 -4.95 -8.52 11.72
CA GLY A 218 -6.35 -8.90 11.60
C GLY A 218 -6.72 -9.32 10.20
N LEU A 219 -7.64 -10.28 10.12
CA LEU A 219 -8.10 -10.88 8.85
C LEU A 219 -8.66 -9.86 7.87
N LYS A 220 -9.37 -8.86 8.39
CA LYS A 220 -10.02 -7.79 7.60
C LYS A 220 -9.23 -6.49 7.56
N SER A 221 -8.13 -6.40 8.31
CA SER A 221 -7.29 -5.20 8.27
C SER A 221 -6.62 -5.10 6.92
N VAL A 222 -6.44 -3.88 6.41
CA VAL A 222 -5.65 -3.65 5.19
C VAL A 222 -4.16 -3.57 5.47
N TYR A 223 -3.79 -3.55 6.75
CA TYR A 223 -2.41 -3.49 7.17
C TYR A 223 -1.95 -4.79 7.81
N SER A 224 -0.63 -4.94 7.91
CA SER A 224 -0.01 -6.10 8.52
C SER A 224 1.14 -5.77 9.48
N GLY A 225 1.46 -6.71 10.37
CA GLY A 225 2.49 -6.57 11.40
C GLY A 225 2.07 -5.70 12.59
N GLY A 226 3.00 -5.46 13.52
CA GLY A 226 2.74 -4.65 14.72
C GLY A 226 2.26 -3.24 14.39
N ILE A 227 2.90 -2.58 13.42
CA ILE A 227 2.47 -1.29 12.89
C ILE A 227 1.09 -1.36 12.23
N GLY A 228 0.74 -2.50 11.62
CA GLY A 228 -0.58 -2.71 11.03
C GLY A 228 -1.70 -2.72 12.07
N VAL A 229 -1.47 -3.34 13.23
CA VAL A 229 -2.42 -3.28 14.37
C VAL A 229 -2.66 -1.83 14.81
N ILE A 230 -1.59 -1.03 14.88
CA ILE A 230 -1.69 0.37 15.26
C ILE A 230 -2.54 1.14 14.24
N TRP A 231 -2.29 0.92 12.95
CA TRP A 231 -3.06 1.58 11.91
C TRP A 231 -4.51 1.08 11.80
N GLU A 232 -4.78 -0.19 12.11
CA GLU A 232 -6.15 -0.71 12.25
C GLU A 232 -6.89 0.02 13.39
N TYR A 233 -6.21 0.32 14.49
CA TYR A 233 -6.80 1.10 15.59
C TYR A 233 -7.15 2.54 15.15
N ILE A 234 -6.36 3.12 14.25
CA ILE A 234 -6.55 4.50 13.76
C ILE A 234 -7.66 4.57 12.70
N THR A 235 -7.64 3.63 11.75
CA THR A 235 -8.40 3.74 10.48
C THR A 235 -9.52 2.72 10.32
N GLY A 236 -9.60 1.75 11.23
CA GLY A 236 -10.48 0.58 11.12
C GLY A 236 -11.13 0.23 12.46
N SER A 237 -11.20 -1.07 12.76
CA SER A 237 -11.86 -1.56 13.98
C SER A 237 -10.92 -1.47 15.18
N LYS A 238 -11.20 -0.51 16.09
CA LYS A 238 -10.51 -0.38 17.38
C LYS A 238 -10.56 -1.68 18.19
N GLU A 239 -11.69 -2.40 18.18
CA GLU A 239 -11.88 -3.67 18.89
C GLU A 239 -10.96 -4.77 18.34
N GLU A 240 -10.92 -4.95 17.02
CA GLU A 240 -10.05 -5.94 16.39
C GLU A 240 -8.58 -5.59 16.57
N ALA A 241 -8.23 -4.30 16.51
CA ALA A 241 -6.88 -3.85 16.80
C ALA A 241 -6.47 -4.17 18.24
N VAL A 242 -7.35 -3.97 19.23
CA VAL A 242 -7.10 -4.36 20.62
C VAL A 242 -6.84 -5.87 20.71
N LYS A 243 -7.69 -6.72 20.12
CA LYS A 243 -7.50 -8.18 20.12
C LYS A 243 -6.15 -8.59 19.52
N HIS A 244 -5.84 -8.09 18.32
CA HIS A 244 -4.58 -8.42 17.63
C HIS A 244 -3.34 -7.81 18.29
N SER A 245 -3.50 -6.75 19.09
CA SER A 245 -2.37 -6.16 19.81
C SER A 245 -1.70 -7.14 20.77
N PHE A 246 -2.43 -8.12 21.30
CA PHE A 246 -1.90 -9.16 22.20
C PHE A 246 -1.01 -10.19 21.50
N ALA A 247 -1.08 -10.33 20.18
CA ALA A 247 -0.16 -11.18 19.42
C ALA A 247 1.28 -10.64 19.42
N CYS A 248 1.48 -9.35 19.70
CA CYS A 248 2.82 -8.78 19.76
C CYS A 248 3.62 -9.24 20.97
N LEU A 249 4.87 -9.68 20.76
CA LEU A 249 5.79 -10.04 21.84
C LEU A 249 6.41 -8.84 22.56
N LEU A 250 6.17 -7.61 22.06
CA LEU A 250 6.77 -6.37 22.56
C LEU A 250 8.31 -6.45 22.65
N CYS A 251 8.96 -7.06 21.66
CA CYS A 251 10.40 -7.35 21.68
C CYS A 251 11.32 -6.21 21.19
N GLY A 252 10.80 -5.17 20.52
CA GLY A 252 11.55 -3.94 20.20
C GLY A 252 12.34 -3.93 18.91
N ARG A 253 12.51 -5.09 18.27
CA ARG A 253 13.21 -5.18 16.97
C ARG A 253 12.62 -4.26 15.89
N CYS A 254 11.31 -4.00 15.94
CA CYS A 254 10.66 -3.10 15.00
C CYS A 254 11.06 -1.62 15.18
N GLU A 255 11.37 -1.19 16.40
CA GLU A 255 11.85 0.17 16.70
C GLU A 255 13.29 0.34 16.22
N GLU A 256 14.15 -0.64 16.49
CA GLU A 256 15.55 -0.66 16.04
C GLU A 256 15.66 -0.61 14.50
N ALA A 257 14.80 -1.32 13.78
CA ALA A 257 14.75 -1.26 12.32
C ALA A 257 14.09 0.00 11.75
N CYS A 258 13.33 0.74 12.54
CA CYS A 258 12.51 1.83 12.01
C CYS A 258 13.39 3.04 11.68
N PRO A 259 13.44 3.53 10.42
CA PRO A 259 14.18 4.74 10.09
C PRO A 259 13.62 5.99 10.80
N MET A 260 12.35 5.93 11.19
CA MET A 260 11.65 7.00 11.90
C MET A 260 11.66 6.82 13.43
N ARG A 261 12.28 5.74 13.93
CA ARG A 261 12.37 5.40 15.36
C ARG A 261 11.01 5.38 16.08
N ILE A 262 9.98 4.86 15.42
CA ILE A 262 8.64 4.76 15.99
C ILE A 262 8.64 3.66 17.08
N ASP A 263 8.34 4.04 18.31
CA ASP A 263 8.15 3.14 19.45
C ASP A 263 6.78 2.44 19.35
N GLN A 264 6.74 1.41 18.50
CA GLN A 264 5.53 0.59 18.31
C GLN A 264 5.14 -0.14 19.61
N GLN A 265 6.08 -0.45 20.51
CA GLN A 265 5.77 -1.15 21.74
C GLN A 265 4.91 -0.30 22.67
N LYS A 266 5.30 0.96 22.87
CA LYS A 266 4.58 1.94 23.69
C LYS A 266 3.18 2.19 23.16
N ILE A 267 3.06 2.33 21.83
CA ILE A 267 1.76 2.49 21.19
C ILE A 267 0.88 1.24 21.39
N LEU A 268 1.41 0.04 21.17
CA LEU A 268 0.67 -1.21 21.36
C LEU A 268 0.28 -1.45 22.83
N ARG A 269 1.14 -1.11 23.80
CA ARG A 269 0.80 -1.15 25.24
C ARG A 269 -0.36 -0.21 25.55
N LYS A 270 -0.39 0.98 24.96
CA LYS A 270 -1.52 1.92 25.10
C LYS A 270 -2.81 1.34 24.52
N ILE A 271 -2.76 0.77 23.32
CA ILE A 271 -3.92 0.13 22.68
C ILE A 271 -4.46 -1.00 23.58
N ARG A 272 -3.58 -1.85 24.12
CA ARG A 272 -3.96 -2.90 25.08
C ARG A 272 -4.68 -2.34 26.31
N ARG A 273 -4.14 -1.29 26.94
CA ARG A 273 -4.74 -0.68 28.15
C ARG A 273 -6.15 -0.15 27.89
N ARG A 274 -6.37 0.53 26.77
CA ARG A 274 -7.70 1.02 26.39
C ARG A 274 -8.72 -0.10 26.18
N GLY A 275 -8.26 -1.30 25.83
CA GLY A 275 -9.10 -2.49 25.75
C GLY A 275 -9.60 -3.02 27.10
N TYR A 276 -9.01 -2.59 28.22
CA TYR A 276 -9.45 -2.94 29.58
C TYR A 276 -10.28 -1.84 30.25
N GLU A 277 -10.29 -0.63 29.70
CA GLU A 277 -11.02 0.53 30.25
C GLU A 277 -12.48 0.60 29.75
N HIS A 278 -12.88 -0.35 28.89
CA HIS A 278 -14.22 -0.57 28.37
C HIS A 278 -14.69 -1.98 28.70
#